data_AF-A0A9X0CD35-F1
#
_entry.id   AF-A0A9X0CD35-F1
#
_cell.length_a   1.000
_cell.length_b   1.000
_cell.length_c   1.000
_cell.angle_alpha   90.00
_cell.angle_beta   90.00
_cell.angle_gamma   90.00
#
_symmetry.space_group_name_H-M   'P 1'
#
loop_
_entity.id
_entity.type
_entity.pdbx_description
1 polymer ?
#
loop_
_entity_poly.entity_id
_entity_poly.type
_entity_poly.pdbx_seq_one_letter_code
_entity_poly.pdbx_strand_id
1 'polypeptide(L)'
;MRLKCQNQHEYSSYVSLWHEAALSLFSKIFPGDEFYAFDLLSTILLNAKFFCGRNGPSSVGVTKDLSEMSLATPPLPSTCDTTAASRGELIAQAHKNLPCIRSTFMCAFQGMKHPLDTSRSLSLRQVRNVQSFLIPSCAGPLQPADWMLLPIVDLYNQAISIEMKGEGIGTITGPAVSIVTTTLQLVLLLEEWQPSCLRHVSMASRIARLMCVFLTGSDLFLNSGVHNYLSALLRTYTCPSKLNQLDFNSSIPGLTSFYDLYASLLSQYSAVSFGDALFGCFVTLPLAQKHDVKFRRAVWDEHIGVLRALSIPLDQLPIPLEEFLYPVEQNQSLLALYLRALATQAVRPRWSPLFYLVAVHHVNLFVFQRIDPENVRHDVLYYYKPAATNSSEPFEKFTNLPADRQLLLRNRDMLEECRKIYQTMTSA
;
A
#
# COMPACT_ATOMS: atom_id res chain seq x y z
N MET A 1 0.98 24.99 50.78
CA MET A 1 -0.39 24.74 50.26
C MET A 1 -0.26 23.82 49.06
N ARG A 2 -0.59 22.53 49.22
CA ARG A 2 -0.49 21.50 48.17
C ARG A 2 -1.55 21.76 47.11
N LEU A 3 -1.16 22.20 45.92
CA LEU A 3 -2.01 22.16 44.73
C LEU A 3 -2.14 20.69 44.31
N LYS A 4 -3.25 20.07 44.72
CA LYS A 4 -3.65 18.71 44.37
C LYS A 4 -3.88 18.61 42.86
N CYS A 5 -3.49 17.46 42.33
CA CYS A 5 -3.68 16.98 40.97
C CYS A 5 -5.11 17.19 40.43
N GLN A 6 -5.34 18.30 39.73
CA GLN A 6 -6.43 18.47 38.76
C GLN A 6 -5.92 18.77 37.34
N ASN A 7 -4.61 19.01 37.14
CA ASN A 7 -4.06 19.52 35.87
C ASN A 7 -3.35 18.48 34.97
N GLN A 8 -3.31 17.19 35.33
CA GLN A 8 -2.60 16.19 34.50
C GLN A 8 -3.28 15.95 33.14
N HIS A 9 -4.62 16.01 33.09
CA HIS A 9 -5.37 15.88 31.83
C HIS A 9 -5.22 17.11 30.92
N GLU A 10 -5.21 18.31 31.49
CA GLU A 10 -4.97 19.55 30.73
C GLU A 10 -3.55 19.58 30.14
N TYR A 11 -2.53 19.23 30.95
CA TYR A 11 -1.14 19.22 30.50
C TYR A 11 -0.91 18.23 29.35
N SER A 12 -1.52 17.04 29.38
CA SER A 12 -1.44 16.06 28.28
C SER A 12 -2.08 16.60 26.98
N SER A 13 -3.17 17.36 27.08
CA SER A 13 -3.81 18.00 25.92
C SER A 13 -2.91 19.05 25.28
N TYR A 14 -2.23 19.88 26.08
CA TYR A 14 -1.30 20.89 25.56
C TYR A 14 -0.06 20.26 24.93
N VAL A 15 0.47 19.18 25.49
CA VAL A 15 1.63 18.47 24.92
C VAL A 15 1.32 17.91 23.53
N SER A 16 0.14 17.32 23.34
CA SER A 16 -0.30 16.85 22.01
C SER A 16 -0.44 18.00 21.03
N LEU A 17 -1.04 19.13 21.45
CA LEU A 17 -1.22 20.31 20.60
C LEU A 17 0.14 20.91 20.18
N TRP A 18 1.11 20.98 21.10
CA TRP A 18 2.46 21.47 20.78
C TRP A 18 3.18 20.58 19.78
N HIS A 19 3.02 19.26 19.91
CA HIS A 19 3.60 18.31 18.96
C HIS A 19 2.97 18.43 17.57
N GLU A 20 1.64 18.52 17.50
CA GLU A 20 0.92 18.75 16.24
C GLU A 20 1.29 20.08 15.58
N ALA A 21 1.41 21.15 16.37
CA ALA A 21 1.86 22.45 15.89
C ALA A 21 3.31 22.40 15.38
N ALA A 22 4.21 21.70 16.08
CA ALA A 22 5.60 21.53 15.66
C ALA A 22 5.70 20.72 14.35
N LEU A 23 4.93 19.63 14.20
CA LEU A 23 4.86 18.84 12.96
C LEU A 23 4.34 19.68 11.79
N SER A 24 3.31 20.48 12.04
CA SER A 24 2.71 21.37 11.03
C SER A 24 3.66 22.51 10.65
N LEU A 25 4.45 23.02 11.59
CA LEU A 25 5.45 24.05 11.34
C LEU A 25 6.62 23.49 10.54
N PHE A 26 7.13 22.30 10.90
CA PHE A 26 8.28 21.67 10.27
C PHE A 26 8.11 21.50 8.75
N SER A 27 6.91 21.10 8.31
CA SER A 27 6.58 20.97 6.87
C SER A 27 6.44 22.29 6.12
N LYS A 28 6.54 23.43 6.82
CA LYS A 28 6.39 24.80 6.28
C LYS A 28 7.62 25.67 6.51
N ILE A 29 8.70 25.12 7.05
CA ILE A 29 9.97 25.85 7.20
C ILE A 29 10.59 26.06 5.82
N PHE A 30 11.14 27.24 5.57
CA PHE A 30 11.75 27.62 4.29
C PHE A 30 13.28 27.59 4.35
N PRO A 31 13.96 27.53 3.18
CA PRO A 31 15.41 27.72 3.12
C PRO A 31 15.86 29.03 3.79
N GLY A 32 16.90 28.97 4.61
CA GLY A 32 17.36 30.06 5.49
C GLY A 32 16.93 29.93 6.96
N ASP A 33 15.99 29.03 7.27
CA ASP A 33 15.51 28.72 8.61
C ASP A 33 15.90 27.29 9.05
N GLU A 34 16.99 26.73 8.50
CA GLU A 34 17.44 25.36 8.76
C GLU A 34 17.67 25.09 10.25
N PHE A 35 18.13 26.12 11.00
CA PHE A 35 18.30 26.04 12.45
C PHE A 35 17.00 25.68 13.18
N TYR A 36 15.87 26.28 12.81
CA TYR A 36 14.58 25.96 13.43
C TYR A 36 14.11 24.56 13.06
N ALA A 37 14.33 24.11 11.82
CA ALA A 37 13.98 22.75 11.40
C ALA A 37 14.79 21.71 12.20
N PHE A 38 16.10 21.94 12.31
CA PHE A 38 17.00 21.10 13.10
C PHE A 38 16.61 21.08 14.58
N ASP A 39 16.32 22.24 15.16
CA ASP A 39 15.92 22.37 16.56
C ASP A 39 14.60 21.64 16.84
N LEU A 40 13.56 21.85 16.02
CA LEU A 40 12.28 21.16 16.16
C LEU A 40 12.43 19.63 16.07
N LEU A 41 13.16 19.14 15.05
CA LEU A 41 13.38 17.72 14.86
C LEU A 41 14.13 17.09 16.05
N SER A 42 15.11 17.81 16.57
CA SER A 42 15.98 17.34 17.66
C SER A 42 15.35 17.51 19.06
N THR A 43 14.43 18.44 19.28
CA THR A 43 13.90 18.73 20.62
C THR A 43 12.47 18.25 20.82
N ILE A 44 11.61 18.39 19.81
CA ILE A 44 10.15 18.17 19.93
C ILE A 44 9.70 16.96 19.11
N LEU A 45 9.93 16.94 17.79
CA LEU A 45 9.26 16.00 16.89
C LEU A 45 9.52 14.53 17.23
N LEU A 46 10.77 14.19 17.54
CA LEU A 46 11.22 12.82 17.79
C LEU A 46 11.53 12.57 19.27
N ASN A 47 10.85 13.30 20.17
CA ASN A 47 11.04 13.19 21.60
C ASN A 47 9.87 12.42 22.25
N ALA A 48 10.21 11.35 22.97
CA ALA A 48 9.25 10.44 23.61
C ALA A 48 8.22 11.13 24.50
N LYS A 49 8.56 12.28 25.09
CA LYS A 49 7.64 13.06 25.94
C LYS A 49 6.39 13.53 25.21
N PHE A 50 6.47 13.73 23.90
CA PHE A 50 5.39 14.28 23.08
C PHE A 50 4.51 13.22 22.42
N PHE A 51 4.96 11.96 22.43
CA PHE A 51 4.25 10.83 21.86
C PHE A 51 3.25 10.14 22.82
N CYS A 52 3.15 10.63 24.06
CA CYS A 52 2.28 10.06 25.09
C CYS A 52 0.97 10.85 25.21
N GLY A 53 0.03 10.59 24.28
CA GLY A 53 -1.29 11.21 24.24
C GLY A 53 -2.39 10.29 24.77
N ARG A 54 -2.99 10.67 25.90
CA ARG A 54 -4.29 10.22 26.45
C ARG A 54 -4.43 8.79 26.99
N ASN A 55 -3.77 7.79 26.42
CA ASN A 55 -3.76 6.40 26.92
C ASN A 55 -2.37 5.81 26.67
N GLY A 56 -1.72 5.23 27.67
CA GLY A 56 -0.37 4.69 27.53
C GLY A 56 -0.23 3.68 26.37
N PRO A 57 1.00 3.36 25.94
CA PRO A 57 1.28 2.57 24.73
C PRO A 57 0.55 1.20 24.69
N SER A 58 0.15 0.66 25.84
CA SER A 58 -0.56 -0.62 25.99
C SER A 58 -2.09 -0.55 25.91
N SER A 59 -2.70 0.62 26.10
CA SER A 59 -4.17 0.74 26.21
C SER A 59 -4.88 0.97 24.87
N VAL A 60 -4.19 1.63 23.92
CA VAL A 60 -4.76 1.95 22.59
C VAL A 60 -4.69 0.75 21.65
N GLY A 61 -3.61 -0.04 21.70
CA GLY A 61 -3.45 -1.24 20.86
C GLY A 61 -4.54 -2.29 21.13
N VAL A 62 -4.78 -2.62 22.40
CA VAL A 62 -5.76 -3.67 22.77
C VAL A 62 -7.18 -3.31 22.38
N THR A 63 -7.60 -2.05 22.53
CA THR A 63 -8.99 -1.64 22.22
C THR A 63 -9.25 -1.57 20.71
N LYS A 64 -8.24 -1.17 19.92
CA LYS A 64 -8.33 -1.10 18.46
C LYS A 64 -8.24 -2.47 17.82
N ASP A 65 -7.32 -3.32 18.29
CA ASP A 65 -7.18 -4.72 17.84
C ASP A 65 -8.47 -5.53 18.11
N LEU A 66 -9.13 -5.32 19.27
CA LEU A 66 -10.43 -5.92 19.58
C LEU A 66 -11.56 -5.39 18.70
N SER A 67 -11.55 -4.09 18.34
CA SER A 67 -12.55 -3.50 17.45
C SER A 67 -12.40 -3.97 16.00
N GLU A 68 -11.17 -4.21 15.54
CA GLU A 68 -10.86 -4.78 14.23
C GLU A 68 -11.20 -6.28 14.16
N MET A 69 -11.12 -7.00 15.29
CA MET A 69 -11.61 -8.39 15.39
C MET A 69 -13.13 -8.53 15.37
N SER A 70 -13.88 -7.49 15.76
CA SER A 70 -15.33 -7.59 16.01
C SER A 70 -16.20 -7.26 14.80
N LEU A 71 -15.62 -6.86 13.66
CA LEU A 71 -16.35 -6.52 12.44
C LEU A 71 -15.74 -7.23 11.22
N ALA A 72 -16.33 -8.39 10.92
CA ALA A 72 -16.10 -9.28 9.76
C ALA A 72 -14.97 -10.34 9.88
N THR A 73 -15.42 -11.60 9.75
CA THR A 73 -14.69 -12.88 9.53
C THR A 73 -13.92 -13.52 10.72
N PRO A 74 -14.07 -14.85 10.94
CA PRO A 74 -13.44 -15.57 12.05
C PRO A 74 -11.90 -15.68 11.90
N PRO A 75 -11.17 -16.02 12.98
CA PRO A 75 -9.71 -15.91 13.03
C PRO A 75 -9.01 -16.88 12.07
N LEU A 76 -7.94 -16.39 11.44
CA LEU A 76 -6.92 -17.14 10.70
C LEU A 76 -6.59 -18.51 11.33
N PRO A 77 -6.64 -19.60 10.55
CA PRO A 77 -5.71 -20.70 10.67
C PRO A 77 -4.65 -20.56 9.59
N SER A 78 -3.58 -19.82 9.87
CA SER A 78 -2.40 -19.79 9.01
C SER A 78 -1.58 -21.06 9.23
N THR A 79 -1.55 -21.96 8.25
CA THR A 79 -0.49 -22.95 8.09
C THR A 79 0.77 -22.27 7.56
N CYS A 80 1.34 -21.39 8.38
CA CYS A 80 2.74 -20.97 8.30
C CYS A 80 3.10 -20.41 9.68
N ASP A 81 3.94 -21.13 10.41
CA ASP A 81 4.41 -20.74 11.73
C ASP A 81 5.06 -19.35 11.70
N THR A 82 4.37 -18.31 12.20
CA THR A 82 5.04 -17.15 12.80
C THR A 82 4.08 -16.37 13.68
N THR A 83 4.49 -16.15 14.93
CA THR A 83 3.93 -15.16 15.86
C THR A 83 3.92 -13.76 15.22
N ALA A 84 2.84 -13.40 14.51
CA ALA A 84 2.71 -12.05 13.98
C ALA A 84 2.62 -11.07 15.16
N ALA A 85 3.60 -10.17 15.27
CA ALA A 85 3.64 -9.19 16.36
C ALA A 85 2.34 -8.36 16.35
N SER A 86 1.72 -8.22 17.53
CA SER A 86 0.51 -7.40 17.64
C SER A 86 0.80 -5.93 17.30
N ARG A 87 -0.20 -5.18 16.85
CA ARG A 87 -0.04 -3.75 16.53
C ARG A 87 0.50 -2.98 17.74
N GLY A 88 -0.04 -3.26 18.93
CA GLY A 88 0.43 -2.66 20.18
C GLY A 88 1.90 -2.95 20.47
N GLU A 89 2.38 -4.16 20.18
CA GLU A 89 3.79 -4.54 20.35
C GLU A 89 4.70 -3.80 19.37
N LEU A 90 4.29 -3.66 18.11
CA LEU A 90 5.02 -2.86 17.11
C LEU A 90 5.12 -1.38 17.51
N ILE A 91 4.04 -0.80 18.01
CA ILE A 91 4.05 0.58 18.52
C ILE A 91 4.99 0.71 19.74
N ALA A 92 4.95 -0.23 20.67
CA ALA A 92 5.83 -0.23 21.83
C ALA A 92 7.31 -0.36 21.45
N GLN A 93 7.62 -1.23 20.48
CA GLN A 93 8.97 -1.38 19.91
C GLN A 93 9.43 -0.10 19.21
N ALA A 94 8.58 0.51 18.38
CA ALA A 94 8.86 1.77 17.71
C ALA A 94 9.14 2.90 18.70
N HIS A 95 8.32 3.01 19.75
CA HIS A 95 8.51 4.00 20.82
C HIS A 95 9.83 3.79 21.57
N LYS A 96 10.19 2.53 21.88
CA LYS A 96 11.49 2.20 22.48
C LYS A 96 12.66 2.57 21.57
N ASN A 97 12.48 2.47 20.26
CA ASN A 97 13.51 2.74 19.26
C ASN A 97 13.57 4.22 18.79
N LEU A 98 12.83 5.13 19.43
CA LEU A 98 12.84 6.57 19.11
C LEU A 98 14.26 7.20 19.00
N PRO A 99 15.26 6.84 19.83
CA PRO A 99 16.62 7.36 19.65
C PRO A 99 17.23 7.00 18.30
N CYS A 100 17.01 5.78 17.80
CA CYS A 100 17.50 5.34 16.50
C CYS A 100 16.73 6.04 15.37
N ILE A 101 15.40 6.14 15.49
CA ILE A 101 14.56 6.92 14.58
C ILE A 101 15.09 8.35 14.46
N ARG A 102 15.34 9.01 15.60
CA ARG A 102 15.95 10.33 15.63
C ARG A 102 17.28 10.37 14.89
N SER A 103 18.17 9.42 15.11
CA SER A 103 19.45 9.39 14.41
C SER A 103 19.28 9.32 12.88
N THR A 104 18.37 8.48 12.37
CA THR A 104 18.08 8.36 10.94
C THR A 104 17.64 9.69 10.32
N PHE A 105 16.68 10.39 10.93
CA PHE A 105 16.18 11.65 10.38
C PHE A 105 17.16 12.81 10.56
N MET A 106 17.98 12.79 11.62
CA MET A 106 19.04 13.79 11.79
C MET A 106 20.16 13.63 10.75
N CYS A 107 20.35 12.44 10.17
CA CYS A 107 21.31 12.24 9.07
C CYS A 107 21.01 13.12 7.86
N ALA A 108 19.75 13.44 7.59
CA ALA A 108 19.36 14.34 6.50
C ALA A 108 20.00 15.74 6.61
N PHE A 109 20.36 16.18 7.83
CA PHE A 109 20.99 17.48 8.07
C PHE A 109 22.52 17.45 7.98
N GLN A 110 23.15 16.28 7.82
CA GLN A 110 24.62 16.17 7.79
C GLN A 110 25.25 16.95 6.63
N GLY A 111 24.57 17.02 5.48
CA GLY A 111 25.02 17.80 4.31
C GLY A 111 24.77 19.31 4.40
N MET A 112 24.02 19.79 5.41
CA MET A 112 23.55 21.17 5.51
C MET A 112 24.33 22.02 6.52
N LYS A 113 25.59 21.67 6.82
CA LYS A 113 26.38 22.35 7.86
C LYS A 113 26.46 23.87 7.67
N HIS A 114 26.80 24.32 6.46
CA HIS A 114 26.96 25.75 6.19
C HIS A 114 25.63 26.54 6.27
N PRO A 115 24.53 26.11 5.60
CA PRO A 115 23.21 26.73 5.80
C PRO A 115 22.76 26.73 7.27
N LEU A 116 23.01 25.64 8.00
CA LEU A 116 22.65 25.52 9.41
C LEU A 116 23.41 26.51 10.30
N ASP A 117 24.72 26.65 10.10
CA ASP A 117 25.54 27.60 10.86
C ASP A 117 25.14 29.06 10.55
N THR A 118 24.78 29.33 9.29
CA THR A 118 24.33 30.65 8.83
C THR A 118 22.98 31.01 9.46
N SER A 119 21.97 30.16 9.29
CA SER A 119 20.64 30.36 9.86
C SER A 119 20.69 30.45 11.39
N ARG A 120 21.50 29.61 12.06
CA ARG A 120 21.72 29.68 13.51
C ARG A 120 22.28 31.02 13.95
N SER A 121 23.27 31.53 13.24
CA SER A 121 23.89 32.84 13.55
C SER A 121 22.88 33.98 13.40
N LEU A 122 22.00 33.92 12.40
CA LEU A 122 20.90 34.86 12.21
C LEU A 122 19.85 34.76 13.34
N SER A 123 19.34 33.55 13.62
CA SER A 123 18.33 33.32 14.66
C SER A 123 18.79 33.71 16.07
N LEU A 124 20.07 33.45 16.39
CA LEU A 124 20.68 33.78 17.68
C LEU A 124 21.26 35.21 17.73
N ARG A 125 21.09 36.01 16.68
CA ARG A 125 21.58 37.40 16.56
C ARG A 125 23.10 37.54 16.76
N GLN A 126 23.87 36.55 16.30
CA GLN A 126 25.33 36.55 16.34
C GLN A 126 25.92 37.33 15.17
N VAL A 127 25.76 38.66 15.19
CA VAL A 127 26.07 39.56 14.06
C VAL A 127 27.48 39.36 13.47
N ARG A 128 28.47 39.00 14.30
CA ARG A 128 29.86 38.77 13.85
C ARG A 128 30.02 37.58 12.91
N ASN A 129 29.12 36.60 12.98
CA ASN A 129 29.16 35.37 12.18
C ASN A 129 28.26 35.46 10.94
N VAL A 130 27.49 36.55 10.79
CA VAL A 130 26.57 36.76 9.66
C VAL A 130 27.34 37.38 8.51
N GLN A 131 27.57 36.60 7.45
CA GLN A 131 28.27 37.05 6.25
C GLN A 131 27.36 37.80 5.26
N SER A 132 26.05 37.57 5.31
CA SER A 132 25.06 38.15 4.40
C SER A 132 23.67 38.16 5.02
N PHE A 133 22.84 39.14 4.66
CA PHE A 133 21.41 39.21 4.99
C PHE A 133 20.51 38.85 3.80
N LEU A 134 21.09 38.37 2.70
CA LEU A 134 20.33 37.93 1.54
C LEU A 134 19.58 36.64 1.88
N ILE A 135 18.29 36.63 1.56
CA ILE A 135 17.42 35.46 1.75
C ILE A 135 17.72 34.46 0.62
N PRO A 136 17.88 33.16 0.90
CA PRO A 136 18.05 32.14 -0.12
C PRO A 136 16.87 32.12 -1.11
N SER A 137 17.14 31.70 -2.36
CA SER A 137 16.06 31.53 -3.35
C SER A 137 15.03 30.51 -2.84
N CYS A 138 13.77 30.92 -2.76
CA CYS A 138 12.70 30.11 -2.19
C CYS A 138 11.80 29.57 -3.32
N ALA A 139 12.00 28.31 -3.69
CA ALA A 139 11.10 27.58 -4.59
C ALA A 139 10.03 26.78 -3.84
N GLY A 140 10.13 26.66 -2.51
CA GLY A 140 9.24 25.85 -1.68
C GLY A 140 9.79 25.64 -0.27
N PRO A 141 9.10 24.86 0.58
CA PRO A 141 9.58 24.50 1.91
C PRO A 141 10.89 23.69 1.83
N LEU A 142 11.66 23.73 2.92
CA LEU A 142 12.93 23.01 3.08
C LEU A 142 12.76 21.49 2.96
N GLN A 143 11.62 20.96 3.42
CA GLN A 143 11.28 19.55 3.38
C GLN A 143 9.91 19.37 2.69
N PRO A 144 9.71 18.27 1.94
CA PRO A 144 8.42 18.00 1.31
C PRO A 144 7.34 17.67 2.35
N ALA A 145 6.08 17.73 1.95
CA ALA A 145 4.96 17.42 2.85
C ALA A 145 5.01 15.98 3.40
N ASP A 146 5.59 15.05 2.65
CA ASP A 146 5.79 13.65 2.99
C ASP A 146 7.21 13.35 3.50
N TRP A 147 7.89 14.33 4.11
CA TRP A 147 9.26 14.20 4.67
C TRP A 147 9.47 12.95 5.54
N MET A 148 8.43 12.49 6.22
CA MET A 148 8.45 11.29 7.06
C MET A 148 8.75 10.01 6.29
N LEU A 149 8.48 9.99 4.99
CA LEU A 149 8.74 8.87 4.09
C LEU A 149 9.98 9.11 3.23
N LEU A 150 10.59 10.30 3.32
CA LEU A 150 11.73 10.70 2.50
C LEU A 150 12.92 9.74 2.58
N PRO A 151 13.30 9.16 3.74
CA PRO A 151 14.42 8.22 3.77
C PRO A 151 14.20 6.97 2.90
N ILE A 152 12.96 6.50 2.74
CA ILE A 152 12.63 5.39 1.83
C ILE A 152 12.76 5.85 0.37
N VAL A 153 12.31 7.07 0.06
CA VAL A 153 12.42 7.66 -1.29
C VAL A 153 13.88 7.87 -1.68
N ASP A 154 14.71 8.39 -0.78
CA ASP A 154 16.14 8.60 -0.99
C ASP A 154 16.86 7.28 -1.23
N LEU A 155 16.52 6.24 -0.45
CA LEU A 155 17.09 4.91 -0.60
C LEU A 155 16.71 4.29 -1.97
N TYR A 156 15.46 4.47 -2.40
CA TYR A 156 15.00 4.02 -3.72
C TYR A 156 15.72 4.76 -4.86
N ASN A 157 15.86 6.08 -4.78
CA ASN A 157 16.58 6.88 -5.77
C ASN A 157 18.07 6.50 -5.82
N GLN A 158 18.67 6.18 -4.68
CA GLN A 158 20.04 5.64 -4.61
C GLN A 158 20.13 4.28 -5.32
N ALA A 159 19.19 3.37 -5.09
CA ALA A 159 19.15 2.07 -5.76
C ALA A 159 19.06 2.22 -7.28
N ILE A 160 18.17 3.08 -7.79
CA ILE A 160 18.09 3.40 -9.22
C ILE A 160 19.43 3.95 -9.73
N SER A 161 20.05 4.88 -9.00
CA SER A 161 21.33 5.45 -9.42
C SER A 161 22.47 4.43 -9.45
N ILE A 162 22.46 3.41 -8.59
CA ILE A 162 23.45 2.34 -8.57
C ILE A 162 23.23 1.41 -9.77
N GLU A 163 21.98 1.01 -10.00
CA GLU A 163 21.61 0.17 -11.15
C GLU A 163 21.97 0.82 -12.49
N MET A 164 21.71 2.13 -12.64
CA MET A 164 22.08 2.91 -13.83
C MET A 164 23.59 2.98 -14.08
N LYS A 165 24.42 2.77 -13.04
CA LYS A 165 25.89 2.70 -13.17
C LYS A 165 26.38 1.28 -13.52
N GLY A 166 25.48 0.31 -13.66
CA GLY A 166 25.81 -1.09 -13.95
C GLY A 166 26.43 -1.83 -12.76
N GLU A 167 26.40 -1.24 -11.57
CA GLU A 167 26.75 -1.94 -10.34
C GLU A 167 25.56 -2.81 -9.94
N GLY A 168 25.80 -4.09 -9.69
CA GLY A 168 24.76 -4.95 -9.16
C GLY A 168 24.24 -4.37 -7.84
N ILE A 169 22.92 -4.31 -7.67
CA ILE A 169 22.31 -4.03 -6.37
C ILE A 169 22.74 -5.17 -5.45
N GLY A 170 23.84 -4.96 -4.73
CA GLY A 170 24.39 -5.95 -3.81
C GLY A 170 23.35 -6.35 -2.77
N THR A 171 23.55 -7.53 -2.17
CA THR A 171 22.82 -7.98 -0.97
C THR A 171 22.65 -6.84 0.03
N ILE A 172 21.45 -6.73 0.60
CA ILE A 172 21.03 -5.64 1.48
C ILE A 172 22.15 -5.20 2.41
N THR A 173 22.47 -3.91 2.41
CA THR A 173 23.38 -3.36 3.40
C THR A 173 22.64 -3.24 4.74
N GLY A 174 23.26 -3.64 5.85
CA GLY A 174 22.70 -3.43 7.20
C GLY A 174 22.11 -2.02 7.44
N PRO A 175 22.72 -0.93 6.90
CA PRO A 175 22.14 0.40 6.90
C PRO A 175 20.76 0.52 6.25
N ALA A 176 20.50 -0.12 5.10
CA ALA A 176 19.22 -0.04 4.40
C ALA A 176 18.06 -0.62 5.23
N VAL A 177 18.25 -1.79 5.85
CA VAL A 177 17.25 -2.38 6.77
C VAL A 177 16.96 -1.44 7.92
N SER A 178 18.01 -0.86 8.52
CA SER A 178 17.85 0.06 9.65
C SER A 178 17.06 1.31 9.24
N ILE A 179 17.41 1.93 8.11
CA ILE A 179 16.73 3.13 7.57
C ILE A 179 15.26 2.85 7.31
N VAL A 180 14.94 1.77 6.60
CA VAL A 180 13.54 1.43 6.28
C VAL A 180 12.78 1.10 7.55
N THR A 181 13.34 0.29 8.46
CA THR A 181 12.67 -0.08 9.71
C THR A 181 12.36 1.16 10.56
N THR A 182 13.32 2.08 10.76
CA THR A 182 13.09 3.29 11.56
C THR A 182 12.11 4.25 10.90
N THR A 183 12.11 4.32 9.58
CA THR A 183 11.15 5.13 8.81
C THR A 183 9.73 4.60 8.97
N LEU A 184 9.53 3.29 8.77
CA LEU A 184 8.23 2.65 8.94
C LEU A 184 7.73 2.75 10.40
N GLN A 185 8.63 2.63 11.38
CA GLN A 185 8.33 2.86 12.79
C GLN A 185 7.80 4.27 13.02
N LEU A 186 8.47 5.31 12.52
CA LEU A 186 8.00 6.68 12.67
C LEU A 186 6.62 6.89 12.06
N VAL A 187 6.41 6.39 10.85
CA VAL A 187 5.13 6.50 10.15
C VAL A 187 4.02 5.81 10.94
N LEU A 188 4.28 4.63 11.50
CA LEU A 188 3.30 3.91 12.34
C LEU A 188 2.97 4.69 13.62
N LEU A 189 3.98 5.27 14.29
CA LEU A 189 3.77 6.11 15.47
C LEU A 189 2.90 7.33 15.16
N LEU A 190 3.15 7.98 14.02
CA LEU A 190 2.42 9.18 13.62
C LEU A 190 1.01 8.87 13.10
N GLU A 191 0.78 7.74 12.43
CA GLU A 191 -0.58 7.28 12.12
C GLU A 191 -1.41 6.97 13.37
N GLU A 192 -0.78 6.47 14.43
CA GLU A 192 -1.50 6.16 15.67
C GLU A 192 -1.76 7.40 16.52
N TRP A 193 -0.77 8.26 16.69
CA TRP A 193 -0.83 9.34 17.68
C TRP A 193 -1.10 10.72 17.09
N GLN A 194 -0.74 10.97 15.83
CA GLN A 194 -0.92 12.27 15.17
C GLN A 194 -1.40 12.13 13.72
N PRO A 195 -2.54 11.49 13.45
CA PRO A 195 -3.02 11.29 12.08
C PRO A 195 -3.25 12.60 11.31
N SER A 196 -3.50 13.71 12.02
CA SER A 196 -3.63 15.06 11.43
C SER A 196 -2.43 15.49 10.60
N CYS A 197 -1.20 15.15 11.03
CA CYS A 197 0.02 15.60 10.33
C CYS A 197 0.16 14.99 8.93
N LEU A 198 -0.44 13.81 8.74
CA LEU A 198 -0.42 13.09 7.47
C LEU A 198 -1.57 13.50 6.54
N ARG A 199 -2.53 14.32 6.99
CA ARG A 199 -3.71 14.72 6.20
C ARG A 199 -3.35 15.35 4.84
N HIS A 200 -2.23 16.04 4.76
CA HIS A 200 -1.74 16.68 3.53
C HIS A 200 -1.02 15.73 2.57
N VAL A 201 -0.69 14.52 3.03
CA VAL A 201 -0.09 13.46 2.21
C VAL A 201 -1.19 12.51 1.75
N SER A 202 -1.47 12.50 0.44
CA SER A 202 -2.53 11.65 -0.13
C SER A 202 -2.29 10.18 0.16
N MET A 203 -3.36 9.40 0.27
CA MET A 203 -3.25 7.96 0.56
C MET A 203 -2.44 7.23 -0.53
N ALA A 204 -2.62 7.62 -1.79
CA ALA A 204 -1.85 7.11 -2.91
C ALA A 204 -0.35 7.43 -2.77
N SER A 205 0.01 8.64 -2.30
CA SER A 205 1.42 8.99 -2.04
C SER A 205 2.02 8.08 -0.97
N ARG A 206 1.28 7.83 0.14
CA ARG A 206 1.74 6.94 1.22
C ARG A 206 1.97 5.52 0.70
N ILE A 207 1.02 4.96 -0.05
CA ILE A 207 1.15 3.62 -0.65
C ILE A 207 2.28 3.58 -1.68
N ALA A 208 2.45 4.60 -2.50
CA ALA A 208 3.54 4.68 -3.47
C ALA A 208 4.91 4.69 -2.78
N ARG A 209 5.08 5.44 -1.69
CA ARG A 209 6.32 5.37 -0.88
C ARG A 209 6.47 3.99 -0.21
N LEU A 210 5.35 3.39 0.19
CA LEU A 210 5.17 1.97 0.52
C LEU A 210 5.91 1.04 -0.44
N MET A 211 5.50 1.15 -1.69
CA MET A 211 5.93 0.34 -2.82
C MET A 211 7.44 0.47 -3.09
N CYS A 212 8.03 1.65 -2.85
CA CYS A 212 9.47 1.86 -3.00
C CYS A 212 10.30 0.88 -2.15
N VAL A 213 9.81 0.40 -1.00
CA VAL A 213 10.53 -0.60 -0.19
C VAL A 213 10.78 -1.90 -0.96
N PHE A 214 9.82 -2.34 -1.77
CA PHE A 214 9.96 -3.54 -2.61
C PHE A 214 10.90 -3.30 -3.81
N LEU A 215 11.06 -2.03 -4.23
CA LEU A 215 11.88 -1.65 -5.38
C LEU A 215 13.33 -1.32 -5.02
N THR A 216 13.66 -1.22 -3.72
CA THR A 216 14.99 -0.77 -3.27
C THR A 216 15.98 -1.93 -3.07
N GLY A 217 15.51 -3.18 -3.14
CA GLY A 217 16.35 -4.38 -3.04
C GLY A 217 15.56 -5.66 -3.30
N SER A 218 16.26 -6.78 -3.46
CA SER A 218 15.65 -8.08 -3.77
C SER A 218 14.99 -8.79 -2.59
N ASP A 219 15.40 -8.45 -1.36
CA ASP A 219 15.14 -9.22 -0.15
C ASP A 219 14.78 -8.33 1.06
N LEU A 220 14.77 -7.00 0.88
CA LEU A 220 14.52 -6.05 1.97
C LEU A 220 13.16 -6.27 2.64
N PHE A 221 12.15 -6.63 1.85
CA PHE A 221 10.81 -6.95 2.33
C PHE A 221 10.71 -8.28 3.09
N LEU A 222 11.70 -9.18 2.94
CA LEU A 222 11.76 -10.46 3.66
C LEU A 222 12.24 -10.28 5.11
N ASN A 223 12.84 -9.14 5.45
CA ASN A 223 13.23 -8.85 6.82
C ASN A 223 11.97 -8.76 7.71
N SER A 224 11.92 -9.55 8.78
CA SER A 224 10.74 -9.65 9.65
C SER A 224 10.30 -8.31 10.26
N GLY A 225 11.25 -7.43 10.62
CA GLY A 225 10.95 -6.10 11.10
C GLY A 225 10.24 -5.27 10.03
N VAL A 226 10.88 -5.14 8.86
CA VAL A 226 10.32 -4.40 7.71
C VAL A 226 8.95 -4.96 7.32
N HIS A 227 8.83 -6.28 7.17
CA HIS A 227 7.59 -6.97 6.83
C HIS A 227 6.46 -6.66 7.82
N ASN A 228 6.73 -6.76 9.13
CA ASN A 228 5.71 -6.53 10.15
C ASN A 228 5.20 -5.08 10.16
N TYR A 229 6.09 -4.09 10.03
CA TYR A 229 5.67 -2.69 9.98
C TYR A 229 4.96 -2.36 8.66
N LEU A 230 5.40 -2.89 7.52
CA LEU A 230 4.70 -2.74 6.23
C LEU A 230 3.29 -3.33 6.30
N SER A 231 3.13 -4.52 6.86
CA SER A 231 1.82 -5.17 7.04
C SER A 231 0.89 -4.35 7.93
N ALA A 232 1.39 -3.84 9.06
CA ALA A 232 0.62 -2.98 9.95
C ALA A 232 0.17 -1.67 9.28
N LEU A 233 1.05 -1.03 8.49
CA LEU A 233 0.73 0.18 7.74
C LEU A 233 -0.25 -0.09 6.60
N LEU A 234 -0.08 -1.19 5.88
CA LEU A 234 -1.01 -1.61 4.83
C LEU A 234 -2.42 -1.75 5.39
N ARG A 235 -2.60 -2.51 6.48
CA ARG A 235 -3.90 -2.64 7.18
C ARG A 235 -4.48 -1.30 7.62
N THR A 236 -3.62 -0.38 8.06
CA THR A 236 -4.04 0.97 8.47
C THR A 236 -4.58 1.79 7.30
N TYR A 237 -4.06 1.57 6.09
CA TYR A 237 -4.42 2.33 4.88
C TYR A 237 -5.55 1.70 4.07
N THR A 238 -5.76 0.40 4.23
CA THR A 238 -6.79 -0.36 3.51
C THR A 238 -8.04 -0.62 4.33
N CYS A 239 -8.12 -0.08 5.55
CA CYS A 239 -9.32 -0.18 6.35
C CYS A 239 -10.54 0.48 5.66
N PRO A 240 -11.76 -0.04 5.86
CA PRO A 240 -12.94 0.41 5.10
C PRO A 240 -13.21 1.91 5.17
N SER A 241 -12.87 2.57 6.29
CA SER A 241 -13.06 4.01 6.48
C SER A 241 -12.11 4.89 5.66
N LYS A 242 -10.94 4.37 5.28
CA LYS A 242 -9.91 5.08 4.50
C LYS A 242 -9.84 4.61 3.05
N LEU A 243 -10.43 3.47 2.72
CA LEU A 243 -10.36 2.84 1.41
C LEU A 243 -10.79 3.76 0.24
N ASN A 244 -11.79 4.62 0.48
CA ASN A 244 -12.27 5.59 -0.52
C ASN A 244 -11.29 6.74 -0.79
N GLN A 245 -10.25 6.92 0.03
CA GLN A 245 -9.22 7.94 -0.15
C GLN A 245 -8.08 7.48 -1.08
N LEU A 246 -8.05 6.20 -1.46
CA LEU A 246 -7.09 5.66 -2.41
C LEU A 246 -7.46 6.10 -3.83
N ASP A 247 -6.67 7.03 -4.36
CA ASP A 247 -6.76 7.48 -5.75
C ASP A 247 -5.39 7.50 -6.42
N PHE A 248 -5.12 6.43 -7.19
CA PHE A 248 -3.87 6.27 -7.95
C PHE A 248 -3.80 7.10 -9.24
N ASN A 249 -4.85 7.85 -9.59
CA ASN A 249 -4.81 8.79 -10.71
C ASN A 249 -4.35 10.19 -10.28
N SER A 250 -4.35 10.47 -8.98
CA SER A 250 -3.84 11.74 -8.46
C SER A 250 -2.33 11.88 -8.70
N SER A 251 -1.88 13.10 -8.97
CA SER A 251 -0.45 13.40 -9.12
C SER A 251 0.26 13.22 -7.77
N ILE A 252 1.33 12.43 -7.75
CA ILE A 252 2.15 12.19 -6.56
C ILE A 252 3.43 13.03 -6.68
N PRO A 253 3.71 13.95 -5.74
CA PRO A 253 4.92 14.76 -5.79
C PRO A 253 6.20 13.92 -5.87
N GLY A 254 7.12 14.29 -6.77
CA GLY A 254 8.37 13.56 -6.98
C GLY A 254 8.22 12.23 -7.73
N LEU A 255 7.05 11.95 -8.32
CA LEU A 255 6.83 10.83 -9.22
C LEU A 255 6.31 11.33 -10.56
N THR A 256 6.87 10.85 -11.68
CA THR A 256 6.43 11.22 -13.04
C THR A 256 5.02 10.70 -13.32
N SER A 257 4.79 9.43 -13.00
CA SER A 257 3.51 8.74 -13.15
C SER A 257 3.45 7.58 -12.16
N PHE A 258 2.31 7.40 -11.50
CA PHE A 258 2.07 6.21 -10.69
C PHE A 258 2.09 4.91 -11.54
N TYR A 259 1.74 5.01 -12.82
CA TYR A 259 1.79 3.86 -13.73
C TYR A 259 3.22 3.30 -13.88
N ASP A 260 4.21 4.18 -14.04
CA ASP A 260 5.61 3.75 -14.22
C ASP A 260 6.13 3.03 -12.96
N LEU A 261 5.82 3.59 -11.77
CA LEU A 261 6.11 2.94 -10.49
C LEU A 261 5.45 1.57 -10.39
N TYR A 262 4.18 1.48 -10.80
CA TYR A 262 3.44 0.23 -10.77
C TYR A 262 4.00 -0.80 -11.74
N ALA A 263 4.38 -0.41 -12.96
CA ALA A 263 5.04 -1.29 -13.92
C ALA A 263 6.39 -1.81 -13.39
N SER A 264 7.19 -0.96 -12.75
CA SER A 264 8.41 -1.38 -12.04
C SER A 264 8.09 -2.39 -10.92
N LEU A 265 7.01 -2.15 -10.16
CA LEU A 265 6.55 -3.04 -9.10
C LEU A 265 6.15 -4.42 -9.63
N LEU A 266 5.44 -4.48 -10.76
CA LEU A 266 5.04 -5.73 -11.42
C LEU A 266 6.23 -6.53 -11.93
N SER A 267 7.21 -5.85 -12.54
CA SER A 267 8.48 -6.46 -12.98
C SER A 267 9.24 -7.02 -11.79
N GLN A 268 9.40 -6.23 -10.72
CA GLN A 268 10.09 -6.66 -9.50
C GLN A 268 9.39 -7.83 -8.84
N TYR A 269 8.05 -7.83 -8.80
CA TYR A 269 7.27 -8.93 -8.26
C TYR A 269 7.55 -10.24 -9.02
N SER A 270 7.52 -10.17 -10.35
CA SER A 270 7.78 -11.35 -11.19
C SER A 270 9.22 -11.86 -11.06
N ALA A 271 10.17 -10.96 -10.81
CA ALA A 271 11.59 -11.30 -10.74
C ALA A 271 12.02 -11.91 -9.40
N VAL A 272 11.59 -11.33 -8.27
CA VAL A 272 12.19 -11.63 -6.95
C VAL A 272 11.19 -11.80 -5.80
N SER A 273 9.87 -11.76 -6.05
CA SER A 273 8.91 -11.87 -4.93
C SER A 273 8.87 -13.25 -4.27
N PHE A 274 9.27 -14.31 -5.00
CA PHE A 274 9.04 -15.70 -4.60
C PHE A 274 7.58 -16.01 -4.22
N GLY A 275 6.61 -15.24 -4.73
CA GLY A 275 5.19 -15.38 -4.39
C GLY A 275 4.83 -14.81 -3.02
N ASP A 276 5.64 -13.92 -2.44
CA ASP A 276 5.37 -13.29 -1.15
C ASP A 276 3.98 -12.65 -1.10
N ALA A 277 3.24 -12.97 -0.04
CA ALA A 277 1.84 -12.57 0.12
C ALA A 277 1.71 -11.07 0.36
N LEU A 278 2.58 -10.47 1.20
CA LEU A 278 2.50 -9.04 1.51
C LEU A 278 2.83 -8.20 0.27
N PHE A 279 3.89 -8.55 -0.45
CA PHE A 279 4.22 -7.91 -1.72
C PHE A 279 3.07 -8.07 -2.72
N GLY A 280 2.49 -9.26 -2.81
CA GLY A 280 1.29 -9.50 -3.60
C GLY A 280 0.14 -8.56 -3.23
N CYS A 281 -0.10 -8.32 -1.94
CA CYS A 281 -1.17 -7.42 -1.50
C CYS A 281 -0.96 -6.00 -2.05
N PHE A 282 0.27 -5.47 -2.01
CA PHE A 282 0.58 -4.17 -2.63
C PHE A 282 0.35 -4.18 -4.16
N VAL A 283 0.72 -5.27 -4.84
CA VAL A 283 0.48 -5.44 -6.29
C VAL A 283 -1.02 -5.43 -6.62
N THR A 284 -1.86 -6.01 -5.76
CA THR A 284 -3.31 -6.09 -6.01
C THR A 284 -4.05 -4.77 -5.79
N LEU A 285 -3.56 -3.84 -4.96
CA LEU A 285 -4.31 -2.63 -4.62
C LEU A 285 -4.81 -1.83 -5.85
N PRO A 286 -3.97 -1.54 -6.87
CA PRO A 286 -4.41 -0.78 -8.04
C PRO A 286 -5.37 -1.55 -8.97
N LEU A 287 -5.59 -2.84 -8.72
CA LEU A 287 -6.44 -3.71 -9.55
C LEU A 287 -7.91 -3.66 -9.19
N ALA A 288 -8.28 -3.01 -8.08
CA ALA A 288 -9.68 -2.78 -7.74
C ALA A 288 -10.41 -2.07 -8.90
N GLN A 289 -11.68 -2.43 -9.12
CA GLN A 289 -12.48 -1.98 -10.27
C GLN A 289 -12.70 -0.46 -10.29
N LYS A 290 -12.71 0.18 -9.11
CA LYS A 290 -12.80 1.65 -8.99
C LYS A 290 -11.61 2.39 -9.61
N HIS A 291 -10.45 1.74 -9.75
CA HIS A 291 -9.27 2.32 -10.34
C HIS A 291 -9.28 2.22 -11.86
N ASP A 292 -8.44 3.03 -12.48
CA ASP A 292 -8.30 3.11 -13.93
C ASP A 292 -7.93 1.73 -14.53
N VAL A 293 -8.62 1.38 -15.62
CA VAL A 293 -8.45 0.11 -16.35
C VAL A 293 -7.01 -0.14 -16.78
N LYS A 294 -6.19 0.91 -16.95
CA LYS A 294 -4.77 0.79 -17.29
C LYS A 294 -4.00 -0.11 -16.32
N PHE A 295 -4.30 -0.06 -15.01
CA PHE A 295 -3.61 -0.90 -14.02
C PHE A 295 -3.96 -2.38 -14.18
N ARG A 296 -5.23 -2.68 -14.48
CA ARG A 296 -5.64 -4.05 -14.84
C ARG A 296 -4.95 -4.46 -16.14
N ARG A 297 -4.95 -3.63 -17.18
CA ARG A 297 -4.25 -3.93 -18.44
C ARG A 297 -2.76 -4.20 -18.26
N ALA A 298 -2.07 -3.44 -17.40
CA ALA A 298 -0.65 -3.67 -17.11
C ALA A 298 -0.38 -5.12 -16.68
N VAL A 299 -1.25 -5.72 -15.86
CA VAL A 299 -1.09 -7.12 -15.41
C VAL A 299 -1.51 -8.13 -16.48
N TRP A 300 -2.63 -7.88 -17.16
CA TRP A 300 -3.25 -8.85 -18.07
C TRP A 300 -2.68 -8.84 -19.50
N ASP A 301 -1.97 -7.78 -19.88
CA ASP A 301 -1.42 -7.56 -21.22
C ASP A 301 0.12 -7.49 -21.19
N GLU A 302 0.68 -6.61 -20.35
CA GLU A 302 2.12 -6.26 -20.37
C GLU A 302 2.96 -7.18 -19.45
N HIS A 303 2.47 -7.47 -18.24
CA HIS A 303 3.19 -8.21 -17.20
C HIS A 303 2.54 -9.57 -16.89
N ILE A 304 2.28 -10.37 -17.94
CA ILE A 304 1.60 -11.67 -17.82
C ILE A 304 2.28 -12.67 -16.86
N GLY A 305 3.57 -12.51 -16.58
CA GLY A 305 4.30 -13.33 -15.60
C GLY A 305 3.71 -13.24 -14.19
N VAL A 306 3.12 -12.09 -13.84
CA VAL A 306 2.45 -11.84 -12.56
C VAL A 306 1.25 -12.76 -12.37
N LEU A 307 0.52 -13.10 -13.44
CA LEU A 307 -0.68 -13.95 -13.38
C LEU A 307 -0.40 -15.34 -12.79
N ARG A 308 0.84 -15.84 -12.95
CA ARG A 308 1.27 -17.12 -12.40
C ARG A 308 2.01 -16.96 -11.07
N ALA A 309 2.76 -15.87 -10.88
CA ALA A 309 3.51 -15.63 -9.66
C ALA A 309 2.60 -15.27 -8.47
N LEU A 310 1.52 -14.52 -8.71
CA LEU A 310 0.65 -13.99 -7.65
C LEU A 310 -0.32 -15.06 -7.14
N SER A 311 0.03 -15.63 -5.99
CA SER A 311 -0.65 -16.77 -5.37
C SER A 311 -1.27 -16.42 -4.02
N ILE A 312 -1.84 -15.21 -3.88
CA ILE A 312 -2.40 -14.73 -2.61
C ILE A 312 -3.73 -15.47 -2.32
N PRO A 313 -3.88 -16.08 -1.13
CA PRO A 313 -5.16 -16.59 -0.67
C PRO A 313 -6.22 -15.49 -0.57
N LEU A 314 -7.49 -15.78 -0.90
CA LEU A 314 -8.54 -14.76 -0.93
C LEU A 314 -8.86 -14.17 0.45
N ASP A 315 -8.59 -14.92 1.51
CA ASP A 315 -8.71 -14.49 2.91
C ASP A 315 -7.58 -13.56 3.36
N GLN A 316 -6.51 -13.42 2.56
CA GLN A 316 -5.37 -12.55 2.83
C GLN A 316 -5.39 -11.25 2.01
N LEU A 317 -6.45 -11.00 1.25
CA LEU A 317 -6.57 -9.78 0.44
C LEU A 317 -6.55 -8.53 1.33
N PRO A 318 -5.89 -7.45 0.88
CA PRO A 318 -5.79 -6.23 1.67
C PRO A 318 -7.09 -5.42 1.74
N ILE A 319 -8.02 -5.69 0.80
CA ILE A 319 -9.30 -5.01 0.62
C ILE A 319 -10.39 -6.06 0.36
N PRO A 320 -11.68 -5.74 0.58
CA PRO A 320 -12.77 -6.66 0.32
C PRO A 320 -12.75 -7.19 -1.12
N LEU A 321 -13.11 -8.47 -1.30
CA LEU A 321 -13.08 -9.13 -2.60
C LEU A 321 -13.97 -8.43 -3.63
N GLU A 322 -15.06 -7.84 -3.16
CA GLU A 322 -16.05 -7.10 -3.94
C GLU A 322 -15.42 -5.94 -4.72
N GLU A 323 -14.36 -5.32 -4.19
CA GLU A 323 -13.63 -4.23 -4.86
C GLU A 323 -12.98 -4.67 -6.16
N PHE A 324 -12.71 -5.98 -6.34
CA PHE A 324 -12.16 -6.54 -7.59
C PHE A 324 -13.24 -7.01 -8.56
N LEU A 325 -14.46 -7.23 -8.05
CA LEU A 325 -15.60 -7.79 -8.81
C LEU A 325 -16.56 -6.69 -9.27
N TYR A 326 -16.66 -5.56 -8.55
CA TYR A 326 -17.62 -4.50 -8.84
C TYR A 326 -16.97 -3.10 -8.89
N PRO A 327 -17.37 -2.24 -9.86
CA PRO A 327 -18.34 -2.50 -10.93
C PRO A 327 -17.88 -3.58 -11.93
N VAL A 328 -18.84 -4.15 -12.64
CA VAL A 328 -18.60 -5.18 -13.65
C VAL A 328 -17.82 -4.58 -14.82
N GLU A 329 -16.77 -5.26 -15.25
CA GLU A 329 -15.87 -4.79 -16.31
C GLU A 329 -16.62 -4.65 -17.65
N GLN A 330 -16.50 -3.47 -18.27
CA GLN A 330 -17.15 -3.13 -19.54
C GLN A 330 -16.14 -3.00 -20.69
N ASN A 331 -14.84 -2.93 -20.37
CA ASN A 331 -13.80 -2.79 -21.36
C ASN A 331 -13.62 -4.10 -22.14
N GLN A 332 -14.05 -4.10 -23.41
CA GLN A 332 -14.03 -5.27 -24.28
C GLN A 332 -12.61 -5.83 -24.49
N SER A 333 -11.59 -4.95 -24.55
CA SER A 333 -10.20 -5.40 -24.72
C SER A 333 -9.71 -6.18 -23.50
N LEU A 334 -10.07 -5.73 -22.29
CA LEU A 334 -9.70 -6.42 -21.06
C LEU A 334 -10.50 -7.72 -20.87
N LEU A 335 -11.79 -7.73 -21.22
CA LEU A 335 -12.61 -8.94 -21.23
C LEU A 335 -12.06 -10.01 -22.19
N ALA A 336 -11.55 -9.61 -23.36
CA ALA A 336 -10.88 -10.52 -24.28
C ALA A 336 -9.61 -11.13 -23.67
N LEU A 337 -8.84 -10.34 -22.91
CA LEU A 337 -7.67 -10.84 -22.16
C LEU A 337 -8.07 -11.83 -21.06
N TYR A 338 -9.14 -11.57 -20.32
CA TYR A 338 -9.68 -12.50 -19.32
C TYR A 338 -10.09 -13.83 -19.96
N LEU A 339 -10.85 -13.77 -21.06
CA LEU A 339 -11.28 -14.94 -21.81
C LEU A 339 -10.07 -15.73 -22.35
N ARG A 340 -9.08 -15.03 -22.91
CA ARG A 340 -7.83 -15.65 -23.40
C ARG A 340 -7.12 -16.39 -22.27
N ALA A 341 -6.93 -15.75 -21.12
CA ALA A 341 -6.23 -16.33 -19.99
C ALA A 341 -6.95 -17.56 -19.40
N LEU A 342 -8.30 -17.58 -19.43
CA LEU A 342 -9.08 -18.76 -19.07
C LEU A 342 -8.93 -19.87 -20.11
N ALA A 343 -9.03 -19.54 -21.41
CA ALA A 343 -8.92 -20.50 -22.50
C ALA A 343 -7.54 -21.17 -22.57
N THR A 344 -6.47 -20.42 -22.32
CA THR A 344 -5.09 -20.93 -22.28
C THR A 344 -4.71 -21.53 -20.94
N GLN A 345 -5.61 -21.49 -19.95
CA GLN A 345 -5.35 -21.93 -18.58
C GLN A 345 -4.14 -21.25 -17.92
N ALA A 346 -3.86 -20.00 -18.31
CA ALA A 346 -2.82 -19.15 -17.71
C ALA A 346 -3.16 -18.84 -16.24
N VAL A 347 -4.45 -18.63 -15.96
CA VAL A 347 -4.99 -18.48 -14.61
C VAL A 347 -5.76 -19.73 -14.20
N ARG A 348 -5.60 -20.19 -12.95
CA ARG A 348 -6.29 -21.38 -12.42
C ARG A 348 -6.60 -21.21 -10.93
N PRO A 349 -7.66 -21.87 -10.42
CA PRO A 349 -8.01 -21.80 -9.00
C PRO A 349 -6.87 -22.16 -8.04
N ARG A 350 -6.00 -23.11 -8.46
CA ARG A 350 -4.96 -23.68 -7.58
C ARG A 350 -3.74 -22.78 -7.37
N TRP A 351 -3.42 -21.88 -8.30
CA TRP A 351 -2.20 -21.07 -8.21
C TRP A 351 -2.43 -19.57 -8.41
N SER A 352 -3.56 -19.17 -8.99
CA SER A 352 -3.93 -17.76 -9.12
C SER A 352 -5.42 -17.58 -8.82
N PRO A 353 -5.84 -17.86 -7.57
CA PRO A 353 -7.26 -17.89 -7.20
C PRO A 353 -7.96 -16.55 -7.45
N LEU A 354 -7.32 -15.42 -7.10
CA LEU A 354 -7.87 -14.09 -7.33
C LEU A 354 -8.10 -13.82 -8.83
N PHE A 355 -7.07 -13.99 -9.66
CA PHE A 355 -7.17 -13.71 -11.09
C PHE A 355 -8.13 -14.65 -11.81
N TYR A 356 -8.14 -15.93 -11.44
CA TYR A 356 -9.12 -16.87 -11.95
C TYR A 356 -10.55 -16.42 -11.63
N LEU A 357 -10.82 -16.04 -10.39
CA LEU A 357 -12.14 -15.59 -9.98
C LEU A 357 -12.57 -14.31 -10.71
N VAL A 358 -11.69 -13.30 -10.78
CA VAL A 358 -11.94 -12.04 -11.48
C VAL A 358 -12.26 -12.31 -12.95
N ALA A 359 -11.45 -13.12 -13.64
CA ALA A 359 -11.68 -13.44 -15.04
C ALA A 359 -13.01 -14.18 -15.25
N VAL A 360 -13.29 -15.21 -14.44
CA VAL A 360 -14.56 -15.97 -14.53
C VAL A 360 -15.74 -15.05 -14.27
N HIS A 361 -15.71 -14.24 -13.22
CA HIS A 361 -16.79 -13.33 -12.85
C HIS A 361 -17.14 -12.35 -13.99
N HIS A 362 -16.15 -11.61 -14.48
CA HIS A 362 -16.37 -10.57 -15.49
C HIS A 362 -16.72 -11.13 -16.86
N VAL A 363 -16.10 -12.24 -17.29
CA VAL A 363 -16.45 -12.89 -18.56
C VAL A 363 -17.86 -13.48 -18.50
N ASN A 364 -18.23 -14.12 -17.38
CA ASN A 364 -19.56 -14.66 -17.17
C ASN A 364 -20.60 -13.54 -17.26
N LEU A 365 -20.44 -12.46 -16.51
CA LEU A 365 -21.38 -11.34 -16.55
C LEU A 365 -21.44 -10.67 -17.93
N PHE A 366 -20.32 -10.49 -18.64
CA PHE A 366 -20.33 -9.94 -19.99
C PHE A 366 -21.14 -10.81 -20.98
N VAL A 367 -20.99 -12.13 -20.91
CA VAL A 367 -21.72 -13.07 -21.77
C VAL A 367 -23.23 -13.06 -21.47
N PHE A 368 -23.63 -12.94 -20.20
CA PHE A 368 -25.05 -13.00 -19.80
C PHE A 368 -25.77 -11.66 -19.67
N GLN A 369 -25.07 -10.52 -19.55
CA GLN A 369 -25.69 -9.19 -19.50
C GLN A 369 -26.15 -8.67 -20.86
N ARG A 370 -25.64 -9.19 -21.98
CA ARG A 370 -26.03 -8.79 -23.35
C ARG A 370 -27.22 -9.57 -23.92
N ILE A 371 -27.96 -10.28 -23.06
CA ILE A 371 -29.15 -11.06 -23.43
C ILE A 371 -30.37 -10.32 -22.84
N ASP A 372 -31.33 -9.92 -23.68
CA ASP A 372 -32.58 -9.25 -23.29
C ASP A 372 -33.26 -9.95 -22.08
N PRO A 373 -33.87 -9.21 -21.13
CA PRO A 373 -34.59 -9.77 -19.99
C PRO A 373 -35.84 -10.60 -20.35
N GLU A 374 -36.30 -10.54 -21.60
CA GLU A 374 -37.37 -11.40 -22.16
C GLU A 374 -36.81 -12.68 -22.82
N ASN A 375 -35.50 -12.74 -23.05
CA ASN A 375 -34.80 -13.84 -23.71
C ASN A 375 -33.74 -14.48 -22.79
N VAL A 376 -33.93 -14.40 -21.46
CA VAL A 376 -32.95 -14.86 -20.45
C VAL A 376 -32.76 -16.37 -20.52
N ARG A 377 -31.93 -16.76 -21.45
CA ARG A 377 -31.25 -18.03 -21.49
C ARG A 377 -29.95 -17.78 -20.73
N HIS A 378 -30.02 -18.02 -19.44
CA HIS A 378 -28.87 -18.12 -18.55
C HIS A 378 -28.04 -19.32 -19.00
N ASP A 379 -26.80 -19.17 -19.52
CA ASP A 379 -25.70 -20.13 -19.29
C ASP A 379 -24.44 -20.02 -20.15
N VAL A 380 -23.29 -20.22 -19.47
CA VAL A 380 -22.04 -20.94 -19.82
C VAL A 380 -20.93 -20.40 -18.91
N LEU A 381 -20.58 -21.13 -17.83
CA LEU A 381 -19.22 -21.44 -17.35
C LEU A 381 -19.25 -21.99 -15.90
N TYR A 382 -18.35 -22.93 -15.63
CA TYR A 382 -18.32 -23.80 -14.45
C TYR A 382 -18.30 -23.05 -13.12
N TYR A 383 -19.24 -23.41 -12.26
CA TYR A 383 -19.48 -22.81 -10.96
C TYR A 383 -18.58 -23.37 -9.84
N TYR A 384 -17.95 -22.46 -9.12
CA TYR A 384 -17.25 -22.69 -7.85
C TYR A 384 -17.87 -21.77 -6.78
N LYS A 385 -18.39 -22.33 -5.69
CA LYS A 385 -18.77 -21.58 -4.47
C LYS A 385 -17.69 -21.77 -3.40
N PRO A 386 -17.48 -20.83 -2.46
CA PRO A 386 -16.63 -21.07 -1.30
C PRO A 386 -17.08 -22.35 -0.60
N ALA A 387 -16.14 -23.25 -0.32
CA ALA A 387 -16.48 -24.52 0.29
C ALA A 387 -16.91 -24.33 1.75
N ALA A 388 -17.86 -25.14 2.23
CA ALA A 388 -18.20 -25.15 3.66
C ALA A 388 -16.97 -25.52 4.49
N THR A 389 -16.92 -25.09 5.75
CA THR A 389 -15.75 -25.08 6.66
C THR A 389 -15.02 -26.42 6.88
N ASN A 390 -15.46 -27.52 6.26
CA ASN A 390 -14.91 -28.87 6.40
C ASN A 390 -14.41 -29.50 5.07
N SER A 391 -14.20 -28.70 4.02
CA SER A 391 -13.75 -29.15 2.69
C SER A 391 -12.24 -29.01 2.50
N SER A 392 -11.61 -30.02 1.87
CA SER A 392 -10.18 -30.01 1.49
C SER A 392 -9.85 -29.08 0.31
N GLU A 393 -10.85 -28.64 -0.47
CA GLU A 393 -10.67 -27.69 -1.56
C GLU A 393 -11.30 -26.34 -1.18
N PRO A 394 -10.67 -25.19 -1.55
CA PRO A 394 -11.16 -23.85 -1.18
C PRO A 394 -12.50 -23.51 -1.85
N PHE A 395 -12.90 -24.28 -2.85
CA PHE A 395 -14.16 -24.10 -3.55
C PHE A 395 -14.87 -25.45 -3.77
N GLU A 396 -16.18 -25.48 -3.55
CA GLU A 396 -17.05 -26.57 -3.97
C GLU A 396 -17.60 -26.29 -5.37
N LYS A 397 -17.54 -27.30 -6.25
CA LYS A 397 -18.22 -27.27 -7.54
C LYS A 397 -19.72 -27.43 -7.31
N PHE A 398 -20.56 -26.61 -7.95
CA PHE A 398 -22.01 -26.89 -7.92
C PHE A 398 -22.27 -28.25 -8.56
N THR A 399 -23.03 -29.11 -7.88
CA THR A 399 -23.36 -30.47 -8.32
C THR A 399 -24.32 -30.48 -9.51
N ASN A 400 -25.17 -29.46 -9.64
CA ASN A 400 -26.11 -29.30 -10.75
C ASN A 400 -26.14 -27.84 -11.23
N LEU A 401 -26.20 -27.66 -12.55
CA LEU A 401 -26.53 -26.37 -13.15
C LEU A 401 -27.98 -25.99 -12.80
N PRO A 402 -28.29 -24.70 -12.56
CA PRO A 402 -29.67 -24.20 -12.56
C PRO A 402 -30.46 -24.64 -13.81
N ALA A 403 -31.78 -24.74 -13.72
CA ALA A 403 -32.60 -25.40 -14.75
C ALA A 403 -32.61 -24.65 -16.11
N ASP A 404 -32.67 -23.32 -16.03
CA ASP A 404 -32.44 -22.32 -17.08
C ASP A 404 -31.14 -22.57 -17.86
N ARG A 405 -30.14 -23.05 -17.14
CA ARG A 405 -28.76 -23.25 -17.56
C ARG A 405 -28.53 -24.58 -18.29
N GLN A 406 -29.01 -25.68 -17.70
CA GLN A 406 -29.05 -26.99 -18.37
C GLN A 406 -29.75 -26.96 -19.74
N LEU A 407 -30.77 -26.11 -19.89
CA LEU A 407 -31.57 -25.97 -21.10
C LEU A 407 -30.80 -25.30 -22.25
N LEU A 408 -29.83 -24.45 -21.95
CA LEU A 408 -28.97 -23.82 -22.95
C LEU A 408 -27.89 -24.76 -23.47
N LEU A 409 -27.27 -25.53 -22.56
CA LEU A 409 -26.24 -26.50 -22.93
C LEU A 409 -26.79 -27.67 -23.76
N ARG A 410 -28.06 -28.05 -23.57
CA ARG A 410 -28.77 -29.02 -24.43
C ARG A 410 -29.03 -28.51 -25.85
N ASN A 411 -29.12 -27.19 -26.04
CA ASN A 411 -29.36 -26.58 -27.34
C ASN A 411 -28.06 -26.19 -28.07
N ARG A 412 -26.90 -26.59 -27.53
CA ARG A 412 -25.57 -26.30 -28.05
C ARG A 412 -25.28 -26.96 -29.40
N ASP A 413 -26.01 -28.02 -29.77
CA ASP A 413 -25.87 -28.67 -31.07
C ASP A 413 -26.39 -27.79 -32.24
N MET A 414 -27.16 -26.73 -31.93
CA MET A 414 -27.60 -25.72 -32.90
C MET A 414 -26.58 -24.57 -33.10
N LEU A 415 -25.56 -24.46 -32.23
CA LEU A 415 -24.49 -23.44 -32.34
C LEU A 415 -23.50 -23.76 -33.47
N GLU A 416 -23.44 -25.02 -33.92
CA GLU A 416 -22.64 -25.44 -35.07
C GLU A 416 -23.21 -24.93 -36.40
N GLU A 417 -24.53 -24.77 -36.51
CA GLU A 417 -25.16 -24.10 -37.65
C GLU A 417 -24.86 -22.60 -37.65
N CYS A 418 -24.91 -21.93 -36.49
CA CYS A 418 -24.52 -20.52 -36.38
C CYS A 418 -23.03 -20.29 -36.73
N ARG A 419 -22.15 -21.25 -36.39
CA ARG A 419 -20.72 -21.21 -36.75
C ARG A 419 -20.51 -21.33 -38.26
N LYS A 420 -21.31 -22.16 -38.95
CA LYS A 420 -21.29 -22.28 -40.42
C LYS A 420 -21.78 -21.02 -41.11
N ILE A 421 -22.79 -20.33 -40.55
CA ILE A 421 -23.32 -19.06 -41.06
C ILE A 421 -22.29 -17.93 -40.93
N TYR A 422 -21.57 -17.85 -39.80
CA TYR A 422 -20.49 -16.87 -39.63
C TYR A 422 -19.30 -17.14 -40.57
N GLN A 423 -18.94 -18.41 -40.83
CA GLN A 423 -17.89 -18.77 -41.79
C GLN A 423 -18.26 -18.42 -43.24
N THR A 424 -19.55 -18.51 -43.60
CA THR A 424 -20.05 -18.09 -44.92
C THR A 424 -20.10 -16.57 -45.08
N MET A 425 -20.31 -15.81 -43.99
CA MET A 425 -20.26 -14.35 -44.01
C MET A 425 -18.84 -13.77 -44.05
N THR A 426 -17.82 -14.51 -43.57
CA THR A 426 -16.41 -14.08 -43.64
C THR A 426 -15.70 -14.49 -44.94
N SER A 427 -16.38 -15.19 -45.85
CA SER A 427 -15.83 -15.65 -47.14
C SER A 427 -16.50 -15.03 -48.37
N ALA A 428 -17.30 -13.98 -48.18
CA ALA A 428 -17.77 -13.04 -49.19
C ALA A 428 -17.26 -11.64 -48.83
#